data_AF-A0A9X2WHN3-F1
#
_entry.id   AF-A0A9X2WHN3-F1
#
_cell.length_a   1.000
_cell.length_b   1.000
_cell.length_c   1.000
_cell.angle_alpha   90.00
_cell.angle_beta   90.00
_cell.angle_gamma   90.00
#
_symmetry.space_group_name_H-M   'P 1'
#
loop_
_entity.id
_entity.type
_entity.pdbx_description
1 polymer ?
#
loop_
_entity_poly.entity_id
_entity_poly.type
_entity_poly.pdbx_seq_one_letter_code
_entity_poly.pdbx_strand_id
1 'polypeptide(L)'
;MKNYLSFFVLLLVSGYACADRSLNQAQIEAISPYLLSAVAETPYSAVIRHTEAKVIEGTDGSQHLYYAEVTDTIRGEHRDRIHYVMSAEPDEALSLDDAEVLITLCINDDGFYWPGTGAQFPAHEQLIQRAKNHVLNASTNQPHFSQCDD
;
A
#
# COMPACT_ATOMS: atom_id res chain seq x y z
N MET A 1 -37.68 37.58 46.52
CA MET A 1 -37.25 36.18 46.28
C MET A 1 -37.32 35.91 44.78
N LYS A 2 -36.19 35.90 44.08
CA LYS A 2 -36.11 35.55 42.66
C LYS A 2 -34.87 34.67 42.47
N ASN A 3 -35.11 33.37 42.34
CA ASN A 3 -34.14 32.37 41.89
C ASN A 3 -33.87 32.61 40.41
N TYR A 4 -32.61 32.66 40.00
CA TYR A 4 -32.25 32.37 38.62
C TYR A 4 -31.09 31.38 38.58
N LEU A 5 -31.46 30.25 37.99
CA LEU A 5 -30.79 28.99 37.74
C LEU A 5 -29.47 29.20 36.96
N SER A 6 -28.36 28.66 37.48
CA SER A 6 -27.10 28.53 36.75
C SER A 6 -27.26 27.64 35.52
N PHE A 7 -26.88 28.15 34.34
CA PHE A 7 -26.60 27.34 33.16
C PHE A 7 -25.10 27.10 33.05
N PHE A 8 -24.63 25.94 33.50
CA PHE A 8 -23.30 25.43 33.17
C PHE A 8 -23.40 24.71 31.81
N VAL A 9 -22.95 25.37 30.74
CA VAL A 9 -22.80 24.76 29.42
C VAL A 9 -21.45 24.05 29.38
N LEU A 10 -21.46 22.73 29.54
CA LEU A 10 -20.32 21.85 29.30
C LEU A 10 -20.16 21.67 27.78
N LEU A 11 -19.25 22.44 27.19
CA LEU A 11 -18.74 22.24 25.84
C LEU A 11 -17.87 20.97 25.84
N LEU A 12 -18.48 19.84 25.49
CA LEU A 12 -17.76 18.61 25.12
C LEU A 12 -17.11 18.85 23.75
N VAL A 13 -15.84 19.24 23.77
CA VAL A 13 -14.99 19.19 22.58
C VAL A 13 -14.68 17.72 22.33
N SER A 14 -15.51 17.07 21.53
CA SER A 14 -15.23 15.74 20.98
C SER A 14 -14.08 15.89 19.97
N GLY A 15 -12.84 15.72 20.46
CA GLY A 15 -11.68 15.57 19.59
C GLY A 15 -11.84 14.28 18.79
N TYR A 16 -11.98 14.41 17.47
CA TYR A 16 -11.81 13.30 16.55
C TYR A 16 -10.35 12.85 16.66
N ALA A 17 -10.10 11.78 17.41
CA ALA A 17 -8.81 11.10 17.35
C ALA A 17 -8.73 10.37 16.02
N CYS A 18 -8.10 10.99 15.01
CA CYS A 18 -7.53 10.22 13.90
C CYS A 18 -6.53 9.26 14.53
N ALA A 19 -6.80 7.96 14.46
CA ALA A 19 -5.84 6.95 14.87
C ALA A 19 -4.63 7.05 13.93
N ASP A 20 -3.59 7.76 14.38
CA ASP A 20 -2.32 7.79 13.69
C ASP A 20 -1.75 6.36 13.69
N ARG A 21 -1.61 5.75 12.52
CA ARG A 21 -0.97 4.42 12.34
C ARG A 21 0.56 4.58 12.47
N SER A 22 1.03 5.24 13.52
CA SER A 22 2.46 5.46 13.76
C SER A 22 3.12 4.12 14.09
N LEU A 23 4.09 3.70 13.28
CA LEU A 23 4.90 2.53 13.57
C LEU A 23 6.00 2.90 14.57
N ASN A 24 6.25 2.04 15.54
CA ASN A 24 7.41 2.16 16.42
C ASN A 24 8.66 1.52 15.79
N GLN A 25 9.84 1.79 16.37
CA GLN A 25 11.11 1.27 15.84
C GLN A 25 11.13 -0.25 15.71
N ALA A 26 10.61 -0.99 16.69
CA ALA A 26 10.61 -2.45 16.66
C ALA A 26 9.76 -3.00 15.51
N GLN A 27 8.63 -2.37 15.21
CA GLN A 27 7.79 -2.72 14.06
C GLN A 27 8.48 -2.41 12.73
N ILE A 28 9.15 -1.26 12.63
CA ILE A 28 9.92 -0.87 11.44
C ILE A 28 11.04 -1.89 11.17
N GLU A 29 11.79 -2.28 12.20
CA GLU A 29 12.83 -3.31 12.06
C GLU A 29 12.25 -4.68 11.65
N ALA A 30 11.10 -5.07 12.20
CA ALA A 30 10.46 -6.34 11.87
C ALA A 30 9.94 -6.39 10.43
N ILE A 31 9.40 -5.28 9.90
CA ILE A 31 8.86 -5.18 8.54
C ILE A 31 9.98 -5.09 7.49
N SER A 32 11.06 -4.38 7.82
CA SER A 32 12.15 -4.06 6.89
C SER A 32 12.68 -5.23 6.06
N PRO A 33 13.08 -6.39 6.63
CA PRO A 33 13.63 -7.47 5.81
C PRO A 33 12.67 -7.97 4.74
N TYR A 34 11.37 -8.05 5.05
CA TYR A 34 10.35 -8.47 4.09
C TYR A 34 10.15 -7.43 2.97
N LEU A 35 10.10 -6.15 3.35
CA LEU A 35 10.03 -5.05 2.38
C LEU A 35 11.23 -5.05 1.43
N LEU A 36 12.43 -5.20 1.97
CA LEU A 36 13.65 -5.18 1.15
C LEU A 36 13.71 -6.38 0.19
N SER A 37 13.31 -7.59 0.64
CA SER A 37 13.16 -8.75 -0.26
C SER A 37 12.14 -8.46 -1.36
N ALA A 38 10.94 -8.00 -1.02
CA ALA A 38 9.88 -7.75 -1.99
C ALA A 38 10.30 -6.72 -3.06
N VAL A 39 10.97 -5.64 -2.65
CA VAL A 39 11.49 -4.60 -3.57
C VAL A 39 12.66 -5.12 -4.44
N ALA A 40 13.46 -6.04 -3.92
CA ALA A 40 14.53 -6.69 -4.68
C ALA A 40 13.99 -7.69 -5.70
N GLU A 41 12.89 -8.36 -5.36
CA GLU A 41 12.35 -9.50 -6.09
C GLU A 41 11.13 -9.18 -6.95
N THR A 42 10.84 -7.89 -7.15
CA THR A 42 9.81 -7.40 -8.08
C THR A 42 10.34 -6.26 -8.96
N PRO A 43 9.85 -6.11 -10.20
CA PRO A 43 10.32 -5.08 -11.14
C PRO A 43 9.84 -3.67 -10.81
N TYR A 44 8.71 -3.53 -10.09
CA TYR A 44 8.11 -2.23 -9.81
C TYR A 44 7.78 -2.08 -8.33
N SER A 45 8.11 -0.91 -7.76
CA SER A 45 7.65 -0.54 -6.43
C SER A 45 7.42 0.96 -6.32
N ALA A 46 6.39 1.34 -5.59
CA ALA A 46 6.00 2.73 -5.44
C ALA A 46 5.16 2.96 -4.17
N VAL A 47 5.15 4.19 -3.68
CA VAL A 47 4.12 4.68 -2.78
C VAL A 47 2.93 5.11 -3.61
N ILE A 48 1.76 4.58 -3.25
CA ILE A 48 0.52 4.80 -3.98
C ILE A 48 -0.62 5.16 -3.03
N ARG A 49 -1.62 5.83 -3.58
CA ARG A 49 -2.93 6.01 -2.98
C ARG A 49 -3.98 5.42 -3.89
N HIS A 50 -4.74 4.44 -3.39
CA HIS A 50 -5.82 3.86 -4.15
C HIS A 50 -6.94 4.89 -4.40
N THR A 51 -7.53 4.83 -5.59
CA THR A 51 -8.57 5.77 -6.04
C THR A 51 -9.86 5.08 -6.42
N GLU A 52 -9.79 3.84 -6.90
CA GLU A 52 -10.92 3.03 -7.30
C GLU A 52 -10.52 1.56 -7.25
N ALA A 53 -11.48 0.67 -7.00
CA ALA A 53 -11.29 -0.75 -7.17
C ALA A 53 -12.58 -1.44 -7.65
N LYS A 54 -12.43 -2.50 -8.44
CA LYS A 54 -13.53 -3.24 -9.08
C LYS A 54 -13.30 -4.73 -8.97
N VAL A 55 -14.39 -5.48 -8.80
CA VAL A 55 -14.36 -6.93 -8.98
C VAL A 55 -14.56 -7.24 -10.45
N ILE A 56 -13.69 -8.08 -11.00
CA ILE A 56 -13.82 -8.70 -12.31
C ILE A 56 -14.16 -10.16 -12.06
N GLU A 57 -15.41 -10.52 -12.34
CA GLU A 57 -15.88 -11.89 -12.22
C GLU A 57 -15.32 -12.73 -13.38
N GLY A 58 -14.74 -13.89 -13.05
CA GLY A 58 -14.24 -14.88 -14.01
C GLY A 58 -14.86 -16.25 -13.78
N THR A 59 -14.73 -17.14 -14.76
CA THR A 59 -15.24 -18.52 -14.66
C THR A 59 -14.43 -19.39 -13.69
N ASP A 60 -13.15 -19.06 -13.49
CA ASP A 60 -12.19 -19.84 -12.71
C ASP A 60 -11.66 -19.09 -11.46
N GLY A 61 -12.35 -18.02 -11.06
CA GLY A 61 -11.99 -17.15 -9.93
C GLY A 61 -12.40 -15.70 -10.17
N SER A 62 -12.35 -14.89 -9.12
CA SER A 62 -12.55 -13.43 -9.23
C SER A 62 -11.20 -12.70 -9.18
N GLN A 63 -11.12 -11.56 -9.83
CA GLN A 63 -9.97 -10.66 -9.74
C GLN A 63 -10.41 -9.31 -9.17
N HIS A 64 -9.57 -8.71 -8.35
CA HIS A 64 -9.73 -7.33 -7.92
C HIS A 64 -8.80 -6.44 -8.76
N LEU A 65 -9.40 -5.54 -9.54
CA LEU A 65 -8.68 -4.52 -10.30
C LEU A 65 -8.63 -3.24 -9.47
N TYR A 66 -7.43 -2.80 -9.13
CA TYR A 66 -7.16 -1.59 -8.37
C TYR A 66 -6.64 -0.48 -9.28
N TYR A 67 -7.08 0.74 -9.05
CA TYR A 67 -6.55 1.96 -9.69
C TYR A 67 -5.96 2.86 -8.62
N ALA A 68 -4.77 3.41 -8.87
CA ALA A 68 -4.05 4.20 -7.89
C ALA A 68 -3.30 5.38 -8.52
N GLU A 69 -3.16 6.43 -7.72
CA GLU A 69 -2.22 7.53 -7.96
C GLU A 69 -0.88 7.16 -7.35
N VAL A 70 0.20 7.45 -8.06
CA VAL A 70 1.56 7.22 -7.59
C VAL A 70 2.09 8.53 -7.01
N THR A 71 2.48 8.50 -5.75
CA THR A 71 3.03 9.68 -5.07
C THR A 71 4.55 9.64 -5.01
N ASP A 72 5.16 8.46 -5.06
CA ASP A 72 6.62 8.30 -5.06
C ASP A 72 7.06 6.97 -5.68
N THR A 73 7.83 7.00 -6.77
CA THR A 73 8.37 5.77 -7.38
C THR A 73 9.67 5.35 -6.71
N ILE A 74 9.78 4.07 -6.34
CA ILE A 74 10.94 3.48 -5.65
C ILE A 74 11.77 2.64 -6.63
N ARG A 75 11.11 1.79 -7.42
CA ARG A 75 11.75 0.97 -8.47
C ARG A 75 10.88 0.92 -9.73
N GLY A 76 11.54 0.92 -10.89
CA GLY A 76 10.90 0.85 -12.19
C GLY A 76 10.66 2.23 -12.81
N GLU A 77 9.95 2.26 -13.93
CA GLU A 77 9.60 3.49 -14.63
C GLU A 77 8.55 4.29 -13.84
N HIS A 78 8.75 5.59 -13.70
CA HIS A 78 7.77 6.46 -13.06
C HIS A 78 6.48 6.58 -13.89
N ARG A 79 5.33 6.55 -13.21
CA ARG A 79 4.00 6.72 -13.79
C ARG A 79 3.17 7.53 -12.81
N ASP A 80 2.39 8.52 -13.27
CA ASP A 80 1.51 9.31 -12.39
C ASP A 80 0.35 8.47 -11.82
N ARG A 81 -0.11 7.48 -12.60
CA ARG A 81 -1.22 6.58 -12.27
C ARG A 81 -0.88 5.17 -12.71
N ILE A 82 -1.33 4.19 -11.93
CA ILE A 82 -1.25 2.77 -12.28
C ILE A 82 -2.59 2.10 -12.05
N HIS A 83 -2.75 0.95 -12.68
CA HIS A 83 -3.73 -0.05 -12.27
C HIS A 83 -3.02 -1.39 -12.16
N TYR A 84 -3.54 -2.27 -11.31
CA TYR A 84 -3.01 -3.62 -11.17
C TYR A 84 -4.12 -4.60 -10.79
N VAL A 85 -3.93 -5.86 -11.15
CA VAL A 85 -4.85 -6.94 -10.79
C VAL A 85 -4.32 -7.74 -9.60
N MET A 86 -5.24 -8.20 -8.76
CA MET A 86 -4.98 -9.14 -7.68
C MET A 86 -5.96 -10.30 -7.83
N SER A 87 -5.46 -11.52 -7.92
CA SER A 87 -6.30 -12.72 -7.83
C SER A 87 -6.92 -12.79 -6.44
N ALA A 88 -8.22 -13.02 -6.36
CA ALA A 88 -8.97 -13.06 -5.11
C ALA A 88 -9.56 -14.46 -4.91
N GLU A 89 -9.56 -14.93 -3.65
CA GLU A 89 -10.25 -16.17 -3.32
C GLU A 89 -11.76 -16.03 -3.55
N PRO A 90 -12.49 -17.13 -3.79
CA PRO A 90 -13.95 -17.10 -3.81
C PRO A 90 -14.49 -16.43 -2.54
N ASP A 91 -15.41 -15.49 -2.70
CA ASP A 91 -16.02 -14.69 -1.63
C ASP A 91 -15.07 -13.72 -0.88
N GLU A 92 -13.82 -13.55 -1.32
CA GLU A 92 -12.95 -12.52 -0.76
C GLU A 92 -13.52 -11.13 -1.06
N ALA A 93 -13.84 -10.38 -0.01
CA ALA A 93 -14.40 -9.06 -0.17
C ALA A 93 -13.35 -8.09 -0.71
N LEU A 94 -13.73 -7.32 -1.74
CA LEU A 94 -12.93 -6.21 -2.20
C LEU A 94 -12.77 -5.17 -1.08
N SER A 95 -11.52 -4.91 -0.71
CA SER A 95 -11.16 -3.89 0.28
C SER A 95 -10.44 -2.75 -0.40
N LEU A 96 -10.81 -1.52 -0.04
CA LEU A 96 -10.18 -0.28 -0.50
C LEU A 96 -9.96 0.61 0.72
N ASP A 97 -8.69 0.78 1.12
CA ASP A 97 -8.26 1.74 2.15
C ASP A 97 -7.83 3.04 1.43
N ASP A 98 -8.06 4.20 2.05
CA ASP A 98 -7.65 5.50 1.53
C ASP A 98 -6.24 5.91 1.99
N ALA A 99 -5.65 5.16 2.90
CA ALA A 99 -4.27 5.33 3.33
C ALA A 99 -3.27 5.08 2.18
N GLU A 100 -2.19 5.86 2.16
CA GLU A 100 -1.07 5.55 1.29
C GLU A 100 -0.40 4.24 1.71
N VAL A 101 0.02 3.48 0.72
CA VAL A 101 0.75 2.22 0.90
C VAL A 101 1.97 2.19 0.01
N LEU A 102 3.02 1.50 0.47
CA LEU A 102 4.13 1.10 -0.38
C LEU A 102 3.77 -0.25 -0.99
N ILE A 103 3.66 -0.30 -2.31
CA ILE A 103 3.34 -1.53 -3.06
C ILE A 103 4.54 -2.00 -3.88
N THR A 104 4.64 -3.31 -4.07
CA THR A 104 5.59 -3.99 -4.96
C THR A 104 4.81 -4.86 -5.94
N LEU A 105 5.05 -4.71 -7.24
CA LEU A 105 4.25 -5.34 -8.30
C LEU A 105 5.14 -6.02 -9.32
N CYS A 106 4.62 -7.13 -9.84
CA CYS A 106 5.15 -7.77 -11.03
C CYS A 106 4.51 -7.18 -12.29
N ILE A 107 5.13 -7.45 -13.44
CA ILE A 107 4.70 -6.96 -14.75
C ILE A 107 4.68 -8.13 -15.72
N ASN A 108 3.61 -8.27 -16.49
CA ASN A 108 3.51 -9.16 -17.63
C ASN A 108 2.92 -8.40 -18.84
N ASP A 109 2.57 -9.13 -19.91
CA ASP A 109 1.99 -8.55 -21.14
C ASP A 109 0.64 -7.83 -20.90
N ASP A 110 -0.11 -8.22 -19.86
CA ASP A 110 -1.39 -7.63 -19.51
C ASP A 110 -1.27 -6.42 -18.57
N GLY A 111 -0.08 -6.20 -17.97
CA GLY A 111 0.22 -5.06 -17.12
C GLY A 111 0.74 -5.44 -15.74
N PHE A 112 0.44 -4.62 -14.73
CA PHE A 112 0.88 -4.88 -13.36
C PHE A 112 -0.03 -5.91 -12.68
N TYR A 113 0.58 -6.82 -11.92
CA TYR A 113 -0.15 -7.74 -11.06
C TYR A 113 0.49 -7.87 -9.68
N TRP A 114 -0.36 -8.19 -8.71
CA TRP A 114 0.01 -8.43 -7.32
C TRP A 114 0.63 -9.84 -7.19
N PRO A 115 1.90 -9.97 -6.76
CA PRO A 115 2.60 -11.26 -6.73
C PRO A 115 2.18 -12.19 -5.60
N GLY A 116 1.52 -11.68 -4.55
CA GLY A 116 1.01 -12.47 -3.44
C GLY A 116 1.22 -11.81 -2.08
N THR A 117 1.13 -12.59 -1.01
CA THR A 117 1.31 -12.06 0.35
C THR A 117 2.67 -11.36 0.48
N GLY A 118 2.68 -10.16 1.08
CA GLY A 118 3.90 -9.35 1.22
C GLY A 118 4.14 -8.37 0.07
N ALA A 119 3.16 -8.13 -0.79
CA ALA A 119 3.27 -7.11 -1.85
C ALA A 119 2.90 -5.69 -1.40
N GLN A 120 2.35 -5.52 -0.19
CA GLN A 120 1.92 -4.22 0.33
C GLN A 120 2.45 -3.98 1.75
N PHE A 121 2.95 -2.78 1.97
CA PHE A 121 3.56 -2.33 3.21
C PHE A 121 3.03 -0.95 3.61
N PRO A 122 3.13 -0.56 4.89
CA PRO A 122 2.82 0.80 5.31
C PRO A 122 3.71 1.82 4.61
N ALA A 123 3.13 2.92 4.12
CA ALA A 123 3.86 4.06 3.55
C ALA A 123 4.54 4.93 4.64
N HIS A 124 5.31 4.29 5.52
CA HIS A 124 6.05 4.99 6.57
C HIS A 124 7.37 5.53 6.02
N GLU A 125 7.70 6.79 6.33
CA GLU A 125 8.89 7.49 5.77
C GLU A 125 10.18 6.66 5.91
N GLN A 126 10.45 6.11 7.09
CA GLN A 126 11.65 5.28 7.31
C GLN A 126 11.69 4.02 6.43
N LEU A 127 10.54 3.38 6.18
CA LEU A 127 10.45 2.19 5.32
C LEU A 127 10.69 2.57 3.86
N ILE A 128 10.08 3.68 3.41
CA ILE A 128 10.27 4.23 2.06
C ILE A 128 11.75 4.54 1.82
N GLN A 129 12.42 5.22 2.76
CA GLN A 129 13.86 5.53 2.64
C GLN A 129 14.73 4.27 2.61
N ARG A 130 14.42 3.26 3.43
CA ARG A 130 15.13 1.97 3.39
C ARG A 130 14.99 1.29 2.02
N ALA A 131 13.77 1.25 1.47
CA ALA A 131 13.51 0.66 0.17
C ALA A 131 14.25 1.39 -0.96
N LYS A 132 14.19 2.74 -0.98
CA LYS A 132 14.93 3.56 -1.96
C LYS A 132 16.43 3.31 -1.89
N ASN A 133 17.01 3.33 -0.69
CA ASN A 133 18.43 3.06 -0.50
C ASN A 133 18.81 1.65 -0.93
N HIS A 134 17.92 0.66 -0.73
CA HIS A 134 18.18 -0.71 -1.17
C HIS A 134 18.24 -0.82 -2.69
N VAL A 135 17.28 -0.20 -3.40
CA VAL A 135 17.26 -0.19 -4.88
C VAL A 135 18.46 0.54 -5.47
N LEU A 136 18.84 1.70 -4.90
CA LEU A 136 20.01 2.46 -5.37
C LEU A 136 21.32 1.68 -5.28
N ASN A 137 21.42 0.74 -4.33
CA ASN A 137 22.57 -0.12 -4.15
C ASN A 137 22.47 -1.46 -4.90
N ALA A 138 21.32 -1.74 -5.50
CA ALA A 138 21.09 -2.96 -6.29
C ALA A 138 21.50 -2.77 -7.76
N SER A 139 21.80 -3.87 -8.45
CA SER A 139 22.04 -3.85 -9.90
C SER A 139 20.75 -3.47 -10.63
N THR A 140 20.81 -2.45 -11.48
CA THR A 140 19.68 -2.04 -12.33
C THR A 140 19.36 -3.06 -13.43
N ASN A 141 20.29 -3.97 -13.74
CA ASN A 141 20.14 -5.00 -14.77
C ASN A 141 19.89 -6.37 -14.12
N GLN A 142 18.75 -6.51 -13.45
CA GLN A 142 18.30 -7.78 -12.90
C GLN A 142 17.37 -8.46 -13.93
N PRO A 143 17.79 -9.58 -14.55
CA PRO A 143 17.02 -10.21 -15.62
C PRO A 143 15.84 -11.05 -15.11
N HIS A 144 15.80 -11.35 -13.80
CA HIS A 144 14.79 -12.23 -13.20
C HIS A 144 14.40 -11.76 -11.80
N PHE A 145 13.10 -11.87 -11.51
CA PHE A 145 12.46 -11.45 -10.27
C PHE A 145 11.72 -12.65 -9.69
N SER A 146 12.20 -13.20 -8.57
CA SER A 146 11.75 -14.49 -8.03
C SER A 146 10.31 -14.51 -7.51
N GLN A 147 9.68 -13.35 -7.33
CA GLN A 147 8.26 -13.24 -6.93
C GLN A 147 7.33 -13.14 -8.15
N CYS A 148 7.88 -13.06 -9.35
CA CYS A 148 7.11 -12.95 -10.58
C CYS A 148 7.08 -14.30 -11.28
N ASP A 149 5.96 -14.57 -11.93
CA ASP A 149 5.86 -15.65 -12.91
C ASP A 149 6.90 -15.44 -14.03
N ASP A 150 7.42 -16.56 -14.54
CA ASP A 150 8.41 -16.60 -15.64
C ASP A 150 7.82 -16.22 -17.01
#